data_AF-A0AAN2UUF1-F1
#
_entry.id   AF-A0AAN2UUF1-F1
#
_cell.length_a   1.000
_cell.length_b   1.000
_cell.length_c   1.000
_cell.angle_alpha   90.00
_cell.angle_beta   90.00
_cell.angle_gamma   90.00
#
_symmetry.space_group_name_H-M   'P 1'
#
loop_
_entity.id
_entity.type
_entity.pdbx_description
1 polymer ?
#
loop_
_entity_poly.entity_id
_entity_poly.type
_entity_poly.pdbx_seq_one_letter_code
_entity_poly.pdbx_strand_id
1 'polypeptide(L)'
;MDYKERIRALRYFKSAVSSGSTRDGVSSLSVAVPDWNGNAQSKFENYIDTVKKDSQKISKRKAEFLSKIDAIIARVQAQFDSELQANSLYLYITYDEDPVENRIKKYRTIKNLSIDKSVKRALLSRV
;
A
#
# COMPACT_ATOMS: atom_id res chain seq x y z
N MET A 1 -9.48 -6.98 -12.21
CA MET A 1 -8.61 -7.24 -11.06
C MET A 1 -9.45 -7.09 -9.80
N ASP A 2 -9.53 -8.14 -8.98
CA ASP A 2 -10.33 -8.13 -7.74
C ASP A 2 -9.65 -7.30 -6.63
N TYR A 3 -10.30 -7.05 -5.48
CA TYR A 3 -9.68 -6.23 -4.41
C TYR A 3 -8.36 -6.83 -3.90
N LYS A 4 -8.26 -8.15 -3.77
CA LYS A 4 -7.06 -8.82 -3.25
C LYS A 4 -5.92 -8.79 -4.26
N GLU A 5 -6.22 -8.94 -5.55
CA GLU A 5 -5.26 -8.76 -6.63
C GLU A 5 -4.74 -7.31 -6.69
N ARG A 6 -5.63 -6.31 -6.55
CA ARG A 6 -5.24 -4.88 -6.47
C ARG A 6 -4.31 -4.60 -5.29
N ILE A 7 -4.66 -5.07 -4.09
CA ILE A 7 -3.82 -4.93 -2.89
C ILE A 7 -2.47 -5.62 -3.09
N ARG A 8 -2.43 -6.82 -3.68
CA ARG A 8 -1.19 -7.53 -3.97
C ARG A 8 -0.29 -6.75 -4.92
N ALA A 9 -0.85 -6.23 -6.01
CA ALA A 9 -0.11 -5.41 -6.98
C ALA A 9 0.48 -4.15 -6.34
N LEU A 10 -0.31 -3.45 -5.51
CA LEU A 10 0.15 -2.27 -4.77
C LEU A 10 1.27 -2.59 -3.78
N ARG A 11 1.16 -3.72 -3.05
CA ARG A 11 2.22 -4.17 -2.12
C ARG A 11 3.50 -4.54 -2.87
N TYR A 12 3.39 -5.21 -4.01
CA TYR A 12 4.53 -5.53 -4.85
C TYR A 12 5.24 -4.25 -5.35
N PHE A 13 4.45 -3.30 -5.87
CA PHE A 13 4.97 -2.00 -6.29
C PHE A 13 5.63 -1.24 -5.14
N LYS A 14 5.00 -1.17 -3.96
CA LYS A 14 5.57 -0.57 -2.76
C LYS A 14 6.93 -1.19 -2.40
N SER A 15 7.04 -2.51 -2.49
CA SER A 15 8.28 -3.23 -2.20
C SER A 15 9.40 -2.84 -3.17
N ALA A 16 9.10 -2.80 -4.47
CA ALA A 16 10.07 -2.41 -5.51
C ALA A 16 10.56 -0.96 -5.31
N VAL A 17 9.65 -0.04 -4.97
CA VAL A 17 10.02 1.36 -4.67
C VAL A 17 10.83 1.44 -3.37
N SER A 18 10.44 0.69 -2.35
CA SER A 18 11.14 0.66 -1.06
C SER A 18 12.59 0.18 -1.21
N SER A 19 12.86 -0.79 -2.09
CA SER A 19 14.21 -1.30 -2.34
C SER A 19 15.15 -0.33 -3.04
N GLY A 20 14.66 0.66 -3.78
CA GLY A 20 15.52 1.66 -4.44
C GLY A 20 16.20 2.56 -3.42
N SER A 21 17.52 2.70 -3.44
CA SER A 21 18.22 3.57 -2.47
C SER A 21 18.00 5.05 -2.78
N THR A 22 17.53 5.79 -1.78
CA THR A 22 17.58 7.26 -1.73
C THR A 22 18.23 7.71 -0.42
N ARG A 23 19.13 6.88 0.12
CA ARG A 23 19.81 7.18 1.39
C ARG A 23 20.63 8.46 1.23
N ASP A 24 20.53 9.31 2.25
CA ASP A 24 21.34 10.52 2.33
C ASP A 24 22.78 10.18 2.73
N GLY A 25 23.58 9.75 1.74
CA GLY A 25 24.99 9.41 1.91
C GLY A 25 25.91 10.62 2.04
N VAL A 26 25.38 11.83 1.88
CA VAL A 26 26.15 13.08 1.92
C VAL A 26 25.93 13.87 3.21
N SER A 27 24.92 13.48 4.01
CA SER A 27 24.62 14.09 5.33
C SER A 27 25.85 14.22 6.24
N SER A 28 26.72 13.21 6.27
CA SER A 28 27.89 13.12 7.13
C SER A 28 29.15 13.79 6.57
N LEU A 29 29.11 14.33 5.34
CA LEU A 29 30.28 14.98 4.75
C LEU A 29 30.60 16.26 5.53
N SER A 30 31.84 16.40 6.02
CA SER A 30 32.30 17.66 6.57
C SER A 30 32.31 18.72 5.48
N VAL A 31 31.77 19.89 5.82
CA VAL A 31 31.77 21.05 4.94
C VAL A 31 33.08 21.84 5.09
N ALA A 32 33.75 21.69 6.24
CA ALA A 32 34.99 22.36 6.56
C ALA A 32 36.20 21.59 6.01
N VAL A 33 37.05 22.31 5.28
CA VAL A 33 38.38 21.85 4.86
C VAL A 33 39.41 22.62 5.70
N PRO A 34 40.26 21.94 6.49
CA PRO A 34 41.27 22.60 7.30
C PRO A 34 42.14 23.53 6.46
N ASP A 35 42.48 24.70 7.02
CA ASP A 35 43.39 25.70 6.46
C ASP A 35 42.97 26.33 5.12
N TRP A 36 41.78 26.00 4.60
CA TRP A 36 41.24 26.65 3.40
C TRP A 36 40.45 27.91 3.78
N ASN A 37 40.98 29.08 3.44
CA ASN A 37 40.34 30.36 3.69
C ASN A 37 40.05 31.13 2.38
N GLY A 38 38.93 31.87 2.34
CA GLY A 38 38.63 32.83 1.26
C GLY A 38 37.32 32.56 0.51
N ASN A 39 37.03 33.34 -0.54
CA ASN A 39 35.73 33.31 -1.23
C ASN A 39 35.41 31.99 -1.97
N ALA A 40 36.42 31.17 -2.24
CA ALA A 40 36.23 29.84 -2.82
C ALA A 40 35.73 28.81 -1.78
N GLN A 41 36.14 28.97 -0.52
CA GLN A 41 35.70 28.14 0.60
C GLN A 41 34.19 28.30 0.81
N SER A 42 33.68 29.53 0.90
CA SER A 42 32.25 29.79 1.11
C SER A 42 31.37 29.25 -0.04
N LYS A 43 31.86 29.29 -1.28
CA LYS A 43 31.17 28.68 -2.44
C LYS A 43 31.13 27.16 -2.36
N PHE A 44 32.24 26.54 -1.95
CA PHE A 44 32.30 25.10 -1.72
C PHE A 44 31.34 24.67 -0.61
N GLU A 45 31.34 25.41 0.51
CA GLU A 45 30.45 25.12 1.64
C GLU A 45 28.98 25.18 1.24
N ASN A 46 28.59 26.25 0.53
CA ASN A 46 27.24 26.41 -0.01
C ASN A 46 26.84 25.28 -0.97
N TYR A 47 27.78 24.80 -1.80
CA TYR A 47 27.51 23.69 -2.71
C TYR A 47 27.23 22.39 -1.95
N ILE A 48 28.08 22.03 -0.98
CA ILE A 48 27.90 20.83 -0.16
C ILE A 48 26.57 20.89 0.61
N ASP A 49 26.23 22.04 1.20
CA ASP A 49 24.96 22.26 1.89
C ASP A 49 23.75 22.09 0.95
N THR A 50 23.86 22.55 -0.30
CA THR A 50 22.81 22.37 -1.30
C THR A 50 22.62 20.89 -1.65
N VAL A 51 23.71 20.17 -1.90
CA VAL A 51 23.67 18.73 -2.21
C VAL A 51 23.06 17.94 -1.04
N LYS A 52 23.40 18.28 0.22
CA LYS A 52 22.78 17.70 1.42
C LYS A 52 21.27 17.96 1.47
N LYS A 53 20.83 19.20 1.27
CA LYS A 53 19.40 19.56 1.29
C LYS A 53 18.62 18.81 0.20
N ASP A 54 19.17 18.72 -1.00
CA ASP A 54 18.52 18.02 -2.11
C ASP A 54 18.44 16.51 -1.86
N SER A 55 19.51 15.90 -1.36
CA SER A 55 19.55 14.50 -0.94
C SER A 55 18.47 14.19 0.12
N GLN A 56 18.37 15.02 1.17
CA GLN A 56 17.32 14.91 2.19
C GLN A 56 15.91 15.06 1.60
N LYS A 57 15.71 16.02 0.69
CA LYS A 57 14.41 16.27 0.05
C LYS A 57 13.96 15.09 -0.80
N ILE A 58 14.86 14.46 -1.54
CA ILE A 58 14.59 13.26 -2.33
C ILE A 58 14.19 12.10 -1.39
N SER A 59 14.93 11.90 -0.31
CA SER A 59 14.62 10.89 0.70
C SER A 59 13.22 11.08 1.32
N LYS A 60 12.89 12.32 1.72
CA LYS A 60 11.56 12.68 2.26
C LYS A 60 10.45 12.42 1.25
N ARG A 61 10.62 12.84 0.00
CA ARG A 61 9.63 12.60 -1.07
C ARG A 61 9.36 11.11 -1.31
N LYS A 62 10.39 10.27 -1.23
CA LYS A 62 10.20 8.81 -1.29
C LYS A 62 9.33 8.32 -0.13
N ALA A 63 9.61 8.75 1.09
CA ALA A 63 8.82 8.36 2.26
C ALA A 63 7.35 8.80 2.13
N GLU A 64 7.10 10.04 1.70
CA GLU A 64 5.76 10.56 1.42
C GLU A 64 5.03 9.74 0.35
N PHE A 65 5.72 9.37 -0.73
CA PHE A 65 5.15 8.56 -1.79
C PHE A 65 4.77 7.15 -1.30
N LEU A 66 5.64 6.51 -0.52
CA LEU A 66 5.35 5.21 0.10
C LEU A 66 4.13 5.29 1.04
N SER A 67 4.01 6.36 1.82
CA SER A 67 2.84 6.61 2.69
C SER A 67 1.54 6.77 1.88
N LYS A 68 1.58 7.45 0.73
CA LYS A 68 0.43 7.54 -0.19
C LYS A 68 0.01 6.18 -0.73
N ILE A 69 0.96 5.30 -1.04
CA ILE A 69 0.64 3.92 -1.47
C ILE A 69 -0.06 3.16 -0.33
N ASP A 70 0.39 3.33 0.92
CA ASP A 70 -0.26 2.72 2.08
C ASP A 70 -1.71 3.21 2.26
N ALA A 71 -1.95 4.51 2.09
CA ALA A 71 -3.30 5.07 2.13
C ALA A 71 -4.20 4.48 1.03
N ILE A 72 -3.67 4.27 -0.18
CA ILE A 72 -4.43 3.62 -1.27
C ILE A 72 -4.73 2.17 -0.92
N ILE A 73 -3.76 1.41 -0.39
CA ILE A 73 -3.97 0.02 0.05
C ILE A 73 -5.09 -0.03 1.11
N ALA A 74 -5.03 0.84 2.10
CA ALA A 74 -6.04 0.92 3.16
C ALA A 74 -7.43 1.24 2.59
N ARG A 75 -7.53 2.17 1.63
CA ARG A 75 -8.79 2.48 0.95
C ARG A 75 -9.37 1.28 0.20
N VAL A 76 -8.55 0.54 -0.55
CA VAL A 76 -8.99 -0.66 -1.30
C VAL A 76 -9.44 -1.76 -0.33
N GLN A 77 -8.74 -1.91 0.80
CA GLN A 77 -9.13 -2.87 1.86
C GLN A 77 -10.46 -2.47 2.51
N ALA A 78 -10.67 -1.18 2.81
CA ALA A 78 -11.94 -0.70 3.35
C ALA A 78 -13.12 -0.92 2.39
N GLN A 79 -12.91 -0.76 1.08
CA GLN A 79 -13.93 -1.08 0.07
C GLN A 79 -14.29 -2.57 0.06
N PHE A 80 -13.28 -3.45 0.14
CA PHE A 80 -13.49 -4.89 0.29
C PHE A 80 -14.30 -5.22 1.55
N ASP A 81 -13.93 -4.64 2.70
CA ASP A 81 -14.59 -4.92 3.98
C ASP A 81 -16.04 -4.43 3.98
N SER A 82 -16.30 -3.25 3.41
CA SER A 82 -17.65 -2.69 3.27
C SER A 82 -18.54 -3.56 2.37
N GLU A 83 -18.05 -3.98 1.19
CA GLU A 83 -18.82 -4.84 0.29
C GLU A 83 -19.05 -6.24 0.89
N LEU A 84 -18.06 -6.78 1.62
CA LEU A 84 -18.21 -8.04 2.36
C LEU A 84 -19.27 -7.93 3.45
N GLN A 85 -19.27 -6.84 4.22
CA GLN A 85 -20.27 -6.59 5.25
C GLN A 85 -21.67 -6.46 4.65
N ALA A 86 -21.82 -5.67 3.58
CA ALA A 86 -23.10 -5.47 2.89
C ALA A 86 -23.72 -6.77 2.36
N ASN A 87 -22.88 -7.76 2.01
CA ASN A 87 -23.33 -9.06 1.49
C ASN A 87 -23.28 -10.19 2.54
N SER A 88 -22.95 -9.89 3.79
CA SER A 88 -22.84 -10.92 4.85
C SER A 88 -24.19 -11.57 5.19
N LEU A 89 -25.31 -10.90 4.93
CA LEU A 89 -26.66 -11.42 5.16
C LEU A 89 -26.91 -12.77 4.49
N TYR A 90 -26.31 -13.01 3.32
CA TYR A 90 -26.47 -14.27 2.58
C TYR A 90 -25.93 -15.49 3.34
N LEU A 91 -25.07 -15.27 4.34
CA LEU A 91 -24.57 -16.34 5.22
C LEU A 91 -25.60 -16.76 6.27
N TYR A 92 -26.57 -15.90 6.59
CA TYR A 92 -27.53 -16.11 7.68
C TYR A 92 -28.94 -16.46 7.19
N ILE A 93 -29.24 -16.29 5.91
CA ILE A 93 -30.52 -16.73 5.34
C ILE A 93 -30.62 -18.26 5.37
N THR A 94 -31.78 -18.75 5.78
CA THR A 94 -32.21 -20.15 5.66
C THR A 94 -33.04 -20.30 4.39
N TYR A 95 -32.57 -21.12 3.45
CA TYR A 95 -33.20 -21.40 2.16
C TYR A 95 -33.91 -22.76 2.12
N ASP A 96 -33.62 -23.62 3.09
CA ASP A 96 -34.20 -24.94 3.26
C ASP A 96 -34.16 -25.35 4.74
N GLU A 97 -35.09 -26.21 5.15
CA GLU A 97 -35.10 -26.82 6.46
C GLU A 97 -34.05 -27.94 6.56
N ASP A 98 -33.80 -28.65 5.46
CA ASP A 98 -32.72 -29.63 5.39
C ASP A 98 -31.34 -28.92 5.40
N PRO A 99 -30.45 -29.26 6.34
CA PRO A 99 -29.16 -28.58 6.47
C PRO A 99 -28.26 -28.70 5.23
N VAL A 100 -28.31 -29.82 4.52
CA VAL A 100 -27.48 -30.09 3.34
C VAL A 100 -27.99 -29.27 2.16
N GLU A 101 -29.28 -29.31 1.89
CA GLU A 101 -29.92 -28.53 0.83
C GLU A 101 -29.82 -27.02 1.11
N ASN A 102 -29.97 -26.59 2.36
CA ASN A 102 -29.77 -25.20 2.76
C ASN A 102 -28.35 -24.72 2.43
N ARG A 103 -27.33 -25.54 2.73
CA ARG A 103 -25.93 -25.22 2.41
C ARG A 103 -25.70 -25.13 0.91
N ILE A 104 -26.24 -26.07 0.13
CA ILE A 104 -26.13 -26.08 -1.35
C ILE A 104 -26.79 -24.83 -1.94
N LYS A 105 -28.01 -24.49 -1.51
CA LYS A 105 -28.74 -23.31 -1.96
C LYS A 105 -27.97 -22.03 -1.60
N LYS A 106 -27.48 -21.92 -0.36
CA LYS A 106 -26.63 -20.79 0.09
C LYS A 106 -25.39 -20.61 -0.77
N TYR A 107 -24.65 -21.70 -1.02
CA TYR A 107 -23.48 -21.68 -1.89
C TYR A 107 -23.82 -21.18 -3.30
N ARG A 108 -24.90 -21.70 -3.91
CA ARG A 108 -25.35 -21.30 -5.26
C ARG A 108 -25.75 -19.82 -5.30
N THR A 109 -26.49 -19.35 -4.30
CA THR A 109 -26.88 -17.94 -4.18
C THR A 109 -25.66 -17.03 -4.16
N ILE A 110 -24.70 -17.28 -3.26
CA ILE A 110 -23.48 -16.47 -3.14
C ILE A 110 -22.63 -16.55 -4.42
N LYS A 111 -22.51 -17.73 -5.02
CA LYS A 111 -21.77 -17.93 -6.27
C LYS A 111 -22.32 -17.08 -7.42
N ASN A 112 -23.64 -16.87 -7.45
CA ASN A 112 -24.34 -16.14 -8.50
C ASN A 112 -24.44 -14.63 -8.25
N LEU A 113 -24.03 -14.12 -7.08
CA LEU A 113 -24.01 -12.68 -6.81
C LEU A 113 -23.10 -11.93 -7.80
N SER A 114 -23.56 -10.78 -8.29
CA SER A 114 -22.75 -9.87 -9.13
C SER A 114 -21.90 -8.93 -8.25
N ILE A 115 -20.97 -9.51 -7.49
CA ILE A 115 -20.05 -8.82 -6.57
C ILE A 115 -18.59 -9.12 -6.93
N ASP A 116 -17.65 -8.36 -6.35
CA ASP A 116 -16.22 -8.58 -6.57
C ASP A 116 -15.81 -10.02 -6.25
N LYS A 117 -14.96 -10.61 -7.11
CA LYS A 117 -14.57 -12.03 -7.01
C LYS A 117 -13.91 -12.36 -5.67
N SER A 118 -13.15 -11.44 -5.09
CA SER A 118 -12.50 -11.67 -3.80
C SER A 118 -13.50 -11.65 -2.64
N VAL A 119 -14.53 -10.80 -2.71
CA VAL A 119 -15.63 -10.77 -1.73
C VAL A 119 -16.45 -12.04 -1.83
N LYS A 120 -16.81 -12.46 -3.05
CA LYS A 120 -17.49 -13.73 -3.31
C LYS A 120 -16.73 -14.92 -2.73
N ARG A 121 -15.42 -15.01 -2.99
CA ARG A 121 -14.57 -16.07 -2.41
C ARG A 121 -14.59 -16.06 -0.88
N ALA A 122 -14.51 -14.87 -0.26
CA ALA A 122 -14.53 -14.72 1.19
C ALA A 122 -15.88 -15.10 1.84
N LEU A 123 -16.98 -14.85 1.14
CA LEU A 123 -18.30 -15.33 1.57
C LEU A 123 -18.42 -16.85 1.42
N LEU A 124 -18.02 -17.40 0.27
CA LEU A 124 -18.11 -18.84 0.00
C LEU A 124 -17.26 -19.68 0.96
N SER A 125 -16.14 -19.16 1.47
CA SER A 125 -15.33 -19.85 2.47
C SER A 125 -15.99 -19.95 3.86
N ARG A 126 -17.15 -19.30 4.05
CA ARG A 126 -17.93 -19.27 5.30
C ARG A 126 -19.27 -20.03 5.18
N VAL A 127 -19.50 -20.73 4.06
CA VAL A 127 -20.69 -21.57 3.78
C VAL A 127 -20.40 -23.03 4.11
#